data_AF-A0A1F6BQN2-F1
#
_entry.id   AF-A0A1F6BQN2-F1
#
_cell.length_a   1.000
_cell.length_b   1.000
_cell.length_c   1.000
_cell.angle_alpha   90.00
_cell.angle_beta   90.00
_cell.angle_gamma   90.00
#
_symmetry.space_group_name_H-M   'P 1'
#
loop_
_entity.id
_entity.type
_entity.pdbx_description
1 polymer ?
#
loop_
_entity_poly.entity_id
_entity_poly.type
_entity_poly.pdbx_seq_one_letter_code
_entity_poly.pdbx_strand_id
1 'polypeptide(L)'
;MKNHFNICVFCFCVAVAAGVIFAYPIKTAARDFIIRNATTSAVYFKVDGTFGYVGVATSTPAYTFSVNGSGYFANAVIVGSPTADSHAATKNYVDSIVGGTTSSTSNYVLKSGDVMNGNLNMNGNNIIGVNKLTVATIDPLYEIRGRKYATYGASIVGGVKEEYVGRGLLTARISNDEVQISNKLSNDSRIENSKLYSYVIDFSKIEYGSDLWVWRNVIDFSKDNIEVFATAYGIPVPIAYIIENNKIIFNSDLQLTTYNPQPSGIKFSYRLVGKRFDWAKHPTFVPNQNEPASLMVR
;
A
#
# COMPACT_ATOMS: atom_id res chain seq x y z
N MET A 1 3.31 87.44 -39.86
CA MET A 1 1.85 87.54 -39.72
C MET A 1 1.32 86.25 -39.10
N LYS A 2 0.75 86.38 -37.89
CA LYS A 2 -0.16 85.47 -37.15
C LYS A 2 0.29 84.03 -36.84
N ASN A 3 0.94 83.88 -35.69
CA ASN A 3 0.86 82.68 -34.85
C ASN A 3 -0.53 82.66 -34.18
N HIS A 4 -1.36 81.67 -34.48
CA HIS A 4 -2.63 81.43 -33.79
C HIS A 4 -2.37 80.52 -32.59
N PHE A 5 -2.09 81.13 -31.43
CA PHE A 5 -2.18 80.46 -30.14
C PHE A 5 -3.65 80.44 -29.72
N ASN A 6 -4.30 79.28 -29.78
CA ASN A 6 -5.68 79.14 -29.33
C ASN A 6 -5.69 78.47 -27.95
N ILE A 7 -5.37 79.24 -26.92
CA ILE A 7 -5.76 78.93 -25.54
C ILE A 7 -7.16 79.50 -25.36
N CYS A 8 -8.15 78.62 -25.33
CA CYS A 8 -9.46 78.95 -24.77
C CYS A 8 -9.54 78.28 -23.40
N VAL A 9 -9.05 78.99 -22.38
CA VAL A 9 -9.17 78.59 -20.98
C VAL A 9 -9.66 79.81 -20.21
N PHE A 10 -10.98 79.96 -20.10
CA PHE A 10 -11.56 80.68 -18.98
C PHE A 10 -11.55 79.71 -17.79
N CYS A 11 -10.43 79.67 -17.06
CA CYS A 11 -10.33 79.01 -15.77
C CYS A 11 -10.46 80.09 -14.70
N PHE A 12 -11.61 80.13 -14.02
CA PHE A 12 -11.79 80.97 -12.83
C PHE A 12 -11.07 80.26 -11.68
N CYS A 13 -9.93 80.80 -11.24
CA CYS A 13 -9.19 80.27 -10.09
C CYS A 13 -9.73 80.94 -8.83
N VAL A 14 -10.53 80.24 -8.03
CA VAL A 14 -10.78 80.64 -6.64
C VAL A 14 -9.79 79.87 -5.79
N ALA A 15 -8.77 80.56 -5.30
CA ALA A 15 -7.87 80.02 -4.29
C ALA A 15 -8.61 80.00 -2.95
N VAL A 16 -9.01 78.81 -2.49
CA VAL A 16 -9.29 78.58 -1.07
C VAL A 16 -8.16 77.71 -0.54
N ALA A 17 -7.63 78.07 0.62
CA ALA A 17 -6.51 77.38 1.23
C ALA A 17 -6.79 75.86 1.32
N ALA A 18 -5.87 75.07 0.73
CA ALA A 18 -5.91 73.62 0.53
C ALA A 18 -6.62 73.11 -0.74
N GLY A 19 -5.92 73.19 -1.88
CA GLY A 19 -6.17 72.34 -3.06
C GLY A 19 -6.66 73.10 -4.30
N VAL A 20 -6.03 72.83 -5.46
CA VAL A 20 -6.56 73.26 -6.76
C VAL A 20 -7.71 72.33 -7.13
N ILE A 21 -8.94 72.79 -6.95
CA ILE A 21 -10.13 72.10 -7.46
C ILE A 21 -10.37 72.61 -8.89
N PHE A 22 -10.17 71.75 -9.90
CA PHE A 22 -10.69 72.00 -11.25
C PHE A 22 -12.22 71.76 -11.24
N ALA A 23 -12.99 72.67 -10.66
CA ALA A 23 -14.45 72.65 -10.77
C ALA A 23 -14.85 73.33 -12.08
N TYR A 24 -15.30 72.55 -13.06
CA TYR A 24 -16.04 73.09 -14.20
C TYR A 24 -17.50 73.35 -13.78
N PRO A 25 -18.17 74.40 -14.30
CA PRO A 25 -19.57 74.65 -13.98
C PRO A 25 -20.43 73.49 -14.48
N ILE A 26 -21.25 72.94 -13.56
CA ILE A 26 -22.26 71.92 -13.84
C ILE A 26 -23.23 72.48 -14.87
N LYS A 27 -23.12 71.98 -16.10
CA LYS A 27 -24.17 72.04 -17.12
C LYS A 27 -24.59 70.59 -17.40
N THR A 28 -25.49 70.09 -16.55
CA THR A 28 -26.49 68.98 -16.70
C THR A 28 -26.28 67.78 -17.65
N ALA A 29 -25.11 67.58 -18.24
CA ALA A 29 -24.77 66.42 -19.04
C ALA A 29 -23.52 65.77 -18.43
N ALA A 30 -23.58 64.46 -18.20
CA ALA A 30 -22.45 63.63 -17.84
C ALA A 30 -21.27 63.90 -18.79
N ARG A 31 -20.17 64.45 -18.27
CA ARG A 31 -18.96 64.72 -19.06
C ARG A 31 -17.79 63.94 -18.49
N ASP A 32 -17.10 63.22 -19.37
CA ASP A 32 -15.91 62.46 -19.01
C ASP A 32 -14.72 63.38 -18.75
N PHE A 33 -13.88 63.02 -17.77
CA PHE A 33 -12.51 63.51 -17.68
C PHE A 33 -11.59 62.51 -18.38
N ILE A 34 -10.82 62.94 -19.39
CA ILE A 34 -10.02 62.03 -20.23
C ILE A 34 -8.62 62.58 -20.45
N ILE A 35 -7.60 61.77 -20.14
CA ILE A 35 -6.21 61.92 -20.58
C ILE A 35 -6.00 60.93 -21.74
N ARG A 36 -5.63 61.45 -22.91
CA ARG A 36 -5.44 60.66 -24.12
C ARG A 36 -4.23 61.12 -24.94
N ASN A 37 -3.71 60.23 -25.76
CA ASN A 37 -2.73 60.57 -26.78
C ASN A 37 -3.40 61.46 -27.85
N ALA A 38 -2.83 62.63 -28.13
CA ALA A 38 -3.40 63.56 -29.10
C ALA A 38 -3.31 63.06 -30.56
N THR A 39 -2.34 62.20 -30.86
CA THR A 39 -2.08 61.68 -32.21
C THR A 39 -2.91 60.43 -32.49
N THR A 40 -2.91 59.48 -31.56
CA THR A 40 -3.58 58.17 -31.77
C THR A 40 -4.99 58.11 -31.16
N SER A 41 -5.41 59.15 -30.43
CA SER A 41 -6.64 59.18 -29.64
C SER A 41 -6.74 58.08 -28.56
N ALA A 42 -5.65 57.35 -28.28
CA ALA A 42 -5.61 56.32 -27.25
C ALA A 42 -5.84 56.91 -25.85
N VAL A 43 -6.79 56.35 -25.09
CA VAL A 43 -7.10 56.80 -23.73
C VAL A 43 -6.11 56.18 -22.75
N TYR A 44 -5.40 57.02 -21.98
CA TYR A 44 -4.50 56.59 -20.91
C TYR A 44 -5.21 56.56 -19.56
N PHE A 45 -6.07 57.55 -19.30
CA PHE A 45 -6.86 57.63 -18.08
C PHE A 45 -8.21 58.26 -18.39
N LYS A 46 -9.29 57.70 -17.85
CA LYS A 46 -10.64 58.24 -17.98
C LYS A 46 -11.39 58.15 -16.65
N VAL A 47 -12.11 59.20 -16.29
CA VAL A 47 -13.23 59.15 -15.33
C VAL A 47 -14.51 59.33 -16.13
N ASP A 48 -15.35 58.32 -16.14
CA ASP A 48 -16.62 58.33 -16.86
C ASP A 48 -17.62 59.27 -16.17
N GLY A 49 -18.17 60.22 -16.92
CA GLY A 49 -19.08 61.23 -16.39
C GLY A 49 -20.49 60.68 -16.10
N THR A 50 -20.83 59.49 -16.62
CA THR A 50 -22.15 58.88 -16.49
C THR A 50 -22.19 57.96 -15.27
N PHE A 51 -21.20 57.09 -15.12
CA PHE A 51 -21.15 56.09 -14.05
C PHE A 51 -20.07 56.34 -12.99
N GLY A 52 -19.18 57.32 -13.20
CA GLY A 52 -18.08 57.64 -12.28
C GLY A 52 -16.93 56.63 -12.31
N TYR A 53 -16.92 55.71 -13.26
CA TYR A 53 -15.91 54.64 -13.33
C TYR A 53 -14.56 55.18 -13.78
N VAL A 54 -13.50 54.66 -13.17
CA VAL A 54 -12.12 55.06 -13.46
C VAL A 54 -11.46 53.98 -14.33
N GLY A 55 -10.99 54.38 -15.51
CA GLY A 55 -10.28 53.52 -16.45
C GLY A 55 -8.82 53.91 -16.61
N VAL A 56 -7.92 52.94 -16.61
CA VAL A 56 -6.52 53.08 -17.03
C VAL A 56 -6.31 52.26 -18.30
N ALA A 57 -5.79 52.89 -19.34
CA ALA A 57 -5.59 52.30 -20.67
C ALA A 57 -6.88 51.73 -21.33
N THR A 58 -8.07 52.22 -20.93
CA THR A 58 -9.37 51.82 -21.50
C THR A 58 -10.31 53.02 -21.66
N SER A 59 -11.07 53.05 -22.75
CA SER A 59 -12.12 54.05 -23.01
C SER A 59 -13.50 53.64 -22.48
N THR A 60 -13.66 52.36 -22.11
CA THR A 60 -14.91 51.75 -21.65
C THR A 60 -14.66 50.94 -20.38
N PRO A 61 -14.49 51.58 -19.21
CA PRO A 61 -14.35 50.87 -17.95
C PRO A 61 -15.59 50.01 -17.68
N ALA A 62 -15.41 48.71 -17.46
CA ALA A 62 -16.51 47.78 -17.18
C ALA A 62 -16.88 47.72 -15.69
N TYR A 63 -15.95 48.15 -14.82
CA TYR A 63 -16.08 48.18 -13.37
C TYR A 63 -15.67 49.55 -12.82
N THR A 64 -16.00 49.81 -11.55
CA THR A 64 -15.70 51.07 -10.83
C THR A 64 -14.24 51.50 -10.97
N PHE A 65 -13.31 50.54 -11.01
CA PHE A 65 -11.93 50.72 -11.45
C PHE A 65 -11.55 49.62 -12.44
N SER A 66 -11.10 50.01 -13.64
CA SER A 66 -10.71 49.07 -14.69
C SER A 66 -9.31 49.41 -15.20
N VAL A 67 -8.41 48.42 -15.20
CA VAL A 67 -7.08 48.54 -15.81
C VAL A 67 -7.02 47.58 -16.99
N ASN A 68 -6.78 48.10 -18.18
CA ASN A 68 -6.54 47.27 -19.36
C ASN A 68 -5.05 46.89 -19.41
N GLY A 69 -4.72 45.79 -18.73
CA GLY A 69 -3.35 45.30 -18.56
C GLY A 69 -3.14 44.69 -17.17
N SER A 70 -1.88 44.45 -16.81
CA SER A 70 -1.52 43.92 -15.49
C SER A 70 -1.49 45.02 -14.43
N GLY A 71 -2.05 44.73 -13.25
CA GLY A 71 -1.87 45.57 -12.06
C GLY A 71 -0.55 45.26 -11.36
N TYR A 72 0.20 46.30 -10.97
CA TYR A 72 1.37 46.17 -10.10
C TYR A 72 1.00 46.61 -8.68
N PHE A 73 1.17 45.72 -7.71
CA PHE A 73 0.98 46.00 -6.29
C PHE A 73 2.33 45.84 -5.60
N ALA A 74 2.81 46.90 -4.95
CA ALA A 74 4.08 46.87 -4.23
C ALA A 74 4.02 46.00 -2.94
N ASN A 75 2.81 45.77 -2.43
CA ASN A 75 2.54 45.00 -1.22
C ASN A 75 1.65 43.79 -1.53
N ALA A 76 1.49 42.90 -0.55
CA ALA A 76 0.60 41.74 -0.65
C ALA A 76 -0.84 42.15 -0.97
N VAL A 77 -1.48 41.38 -1.86
CA VAL A 77 -2.89 41.54 -2.18
C VAL A 77 -3.71 40.80 -1.12
N ILE A 78 -4.53 41.53 -0.36
CA ILE A 78 -5.40 40.96 0.66
C ILE A 78 -6.76 40.68 0.04
N VAL A 79 -7.13 39.39 -0.04
CA VAL A 79 -8.41 38.91 -0.57
C VAL A 79 -9.13 38.04 0.47
N GLY A 80 -10.44 37.88 0.30
CA GLY A 80 -11.23 36.93 1.09
C GLY A 80 -10.94 35.47 0.72
N SER A 81 -11.44 34.53 1.52
CA SER A 81 -11.35 33.10 1.20
C SER A 81 -12.04 32.80 -0.15
N PRO A 82 -11.44 31.95 -1.00
CA PRO A 82 -12.03 31.62 -2.30
C PRO A 82 -13.37 30.88 -2.13
N THR A 83 -14.34 31.22 -2.98
CA THR A 83 -15.68 30.58 -3.02
C THR A 83 -16.05 30.09 -4.43
N ALA A 84 -15.25 30.41 -5.44
CA ALA A 84 -15.38 29.94 -6.81
C ALA A 84 -13.99 29.59 -7.36
N ASP A 85 -13.95 28.73 -8.38
CA ASP A 85 -12.71 28.18 -8.95
C ASP A 85 -11.78 29.24 -9.55
N SER A 86 -12.32 30.40 -9.94
CA SER A 86 -11.56 31.51 -10.51
C SER A 86 -11.01 32.50 -9.46
N HIS A 87 -11.27 32.28 -8.16
CA HIS A 87 -10.77 33.16 -7.10
C HIS A 87 -9.29 32.91 -6.79
N ALA A 88 -8.58 33.97 -6.39
CA ALA A 88 -7.26 33.83 -5.82
C ALA A 88 -7.34 33.10 -4.45
N ALA A 89 -6.50 32.09 -4.25
CA ALA A 89 -6.43 31.38 -2.98
C ALA A 89 -5.61 32.16 -1.95
N THR A 90 -6.11 32.26 -0.71
CA THR A 90 -5.36 32.82 0.42
C THR A 90 -4.42 31.77 1.02
N LYS A 91 -3.34 32.21 1.67
CA LYS A 91 -2.47 31.31 2.44
C LYS A 91 -3.26 30.50 3.49
N ASN A 92 -4.18 31.16 4.21
CA ASN A 92 -5.03 30.49 5.20
C ASN A 92 -5.88 29.37 4.56
N TYR A 93 -6.48 29.62 3.40
CA TYR A 93 -7.22 28.58 2.68
C TYR A 93 -6.32 27.41 2.28
N VAL A 94 -5.12 27.67 1.75
CA VAL A 94 -4.18 26.58 1.41
C VAL A 94 -3.73 25.83 2.66
N ASP A 95 -3.41 26.54 3.75
CA ASP A 95 -3.00 25.92 5.01
C ASP A 95 -4.14 25.11 5.65
N SER A 96 -5.40 25.47 5.48
CA SER A 96 -6.51 24.66 6.01
C SER A 96 -6.72 23.36 5.24
N ILE A 97 -6.35 23.33 3.95
CA ILE A 97 -6.44 22.15 3.08
C ILE A 97 -5.16 21.28 3.16
N VAL A 98 -3.99 21.91 3.14
CA VAL A 98 -2.67 21.27 3.08
C VAL A 98 -2.03 21.14 4.46
N GLY A 99 -2.18 22.18 5.29
CA GLY A 99 -1.49 22.38 6.57
C GLY A 99 -2.25 21.89 7.81
N GLY A 100 -3.26 21.02 7.66
CA GLY A 100 -3.80 20.19 8.75
C GLY A 100 -2.87 19.06 9.21
N THR A 101 -1.55 19.20 8.98
CA THR A 101 -0.53 18.16 9.13
C THR A 101 -0.10 17.94 10.60
N THR A 102 -0.75 18.58 11.57
CA THR A 102 -0.42 18.45 13.01
C THR A 102 -1.60 18.10 13.91
N SER A 103 -2.80 17.80 13.38
CA SER A 103 -3.90 17.28 14.22
C SER A 103 -5.06 16.72 13.41
N SER A 104 -5.26 15.40 13.53
CA SER A 104 -6.54 14.65 13.48
C SER A 104 -7.53 14.85 12.32
N THR A 105 -7.24 15.67 11.30
CA THR A 105 -8.15 15.95 10.17
C THR A 105 -7.51 15.74 8.79
N SER A 106 -6.28 15.25 8.72
CA SER A 106 -5.64 14.92 7.44
C SER A 106 -6.31 13.72 6.78
N ASN A 107 -6.67 13.84 5.50
CA ASN A 107 -7.06 12.70 4.65
C ASN A 107 -5.90 11.74 4.35
N TYR A 108 -4.67 12.09 4.77
CA TYR A 108 -3.45 11.40 4.37
C TYR A 108 -2.52 11.14 5.56
N VAL A 109 -1.88 9.97 5.56
CA VAL A 109 -0.81 9.60 6.50
C VAL A 109 0.49 10.33 6.18
N LEU A 110 1.25 10.71 7.21
CA LEU A 110 2.55 11.38 7.03
C LEU A 110 3.63 10.42 6.57
N LYS A 111 4.52 10.87 5.68
CA LYS A 111 5.68 10.09 5.22
C LYS A 111 6.68 9.78 6.34
N SER A 112 6.76 10.65 7.35
CA SER A 112 7.59 10.45 8.54
C SER A 112 6.95 9.54 9.60
N GLY A 113 5.72 9.08 9.38
CA GLY A 113 4.90 8.36 10.36
C GLY A 113 3.88 9.27 11.05
N ASP A 114 2.73 8.69 11.41
CA ASP A 114 1.60 9.31 12.13
C ASP A 114 0.82 8.23 12.90
N VAL A 115 -0.11 8.62 13.77
CA VAL A 115 -1.00 7.73 14.54
C VAL A 115 -2.37 7.62 13.86
N MET A 116 -2.71 6.44 13.36
CA MET A 116 -4.04 6.15 12.82
C MET A 116 -4.96 5.65 13.94
N ASN A 117 -5.99 6.42 14.29
CA ASN A 117 -6.99 6.04 15.30
C ASN A 117 -8.13 5.13 14.75
N GLY A 118 -8.12 4.84 13.45
CA GLY A 118 -9.16 4.05 12.79
C GLY A 118 -8.60 3.08 11.74
N ASN A 119 -9.50 2.36 11.08
CA ASN A 119 -9.13 1.40 10.04
C ASN A 119 -8.47 2.11 8.84
N LEU A 120 -7.36 1.55 8.37
CA LEU A 120 -6.76 1.95 7.10
C LEU A 120 -7.44 1.19 5.96
N ASN A 121 -8.20 1.88 5.10
CA ASN A 121 -8.76 1.29 3.88
C ASN A 121 -7.72 1.35 2.74
N MET A 122 -7.16 0.20 2.37
CA MET A 122 -6.16 0.09 1.31
C MET A 122 -6.77 -0.03 -0.11
N ASN A 123 -8.11 -0.10 -0.26
CA ASN A 123 -8.81 -0.26 -1.55
C ASN A 123 -8.22 -1.37 -2.46
N GLY A 124 -7.83 -2.51 -1.86
CA GLY A 124 -7.23 -3.64 -2.56
C GLY A 124 -5.75 -3.50 -2.93
N ASN A 125 -5.08 -2.42 -2.53
CA ASN A 125 -3.65 -2.23 -2.80
C ASN A 125 -2.76 -3.10 -1.90
N ASN A 126 -1.60 -3.48 -2.43
CA ASN A 126 -0.56 -4.21 -1.70
C ASN A 126 0.25 -3.29 -0.77
N ILE A 127 0.77 -3.84 0.34
CA ILE A 127 1.78 -3.19 1.18
C ILE A 127 3.16 -3.68 0.70
N ILE A 128 3.95 -2.79 0.09
CA ILE A 128 5.29 -3.08 -0.45
C ILE A 128 6.37 -2.23 0.23
N GLY A 129 7.64 -2.64 0.13
CA GLY A 129 8.77 -1.88 0.67
C GLY A 129 8.89 -1.90 2.21
N VAL A 130 8.27 -2.88 2.87
CA VAL A 130 8.36 -3.09 4.32
C VAL A 130 9.31 -4.25 4.63
N ASN A 131 10.14 -4.13 5.67
CA ASN A 131 11.02 -5.22 6.11
C ASN A 131 10.22 -6.30 6.87
N LYS A 132 9.52 -5.90 7.93
CA LYS A 132 8.69 -6.76 8.78
C LYS A 132 7.39 -6.04 9.13
N LEU A 133 6.28 -6.77 9.07
CA LEU A 133 5.01 -6.33 9.63
C LEU A 133 4.93 -6.82 11.09
N THR A 134 5.06 -5.89 12.04
CA THR A 134 4.86 -6.17 13.46
C THR A 134 3.43 -5.78 13.83
N VAL A 135 2.59 -6.78 14.10
CA VAL A 135 1.20 -6.57 14.53
C VAL A 135 0.87 -7.48 15.71
N ALA A 136 -0.20 -7.17 16.45
CA ALA A 136 -0.64 -8.01 17.56
C ALA A 136 -1.26 -9.34 17.07
N THR A 137 -1.93 -9.34 15.91
CA THR A 137 -2.72 -10.47 15.39
C THR A 137 -2.87 -10.32 13.87
N ILE A 138 -2.71 -11.40 13.09
CA ILE A 138 -2.84 -11.41 11.60
C ILE A 138 -3.85 -12.48 11.24
N ASP A 139 -5.10 -12.10 10.91
CA ASP A 139 -6.15 -13.11 10.71
C ASP A 139 -7.27 -12.78 9.72
N PRO A 140 -7.63 -13.74 8.85
CA PRO A 140 -8.91 -13.74 8.17
C PRO A 140 -10.07 -13.94 9.16
N LEU A 141 -11.14 -13.15 8.97
CA LEU A 141 -12.42 -13.33 9.62
C LEU A 141 -13.39 -14.00 8.64
N TYR A 142 -13.71 -15.27 8.88
CA TYR A 142 -14.67 -15.99 8.05
C TYR A 142 -16.09 -15.70 8.50
N GLU A 143 -17.02 -15.59 7.55
CA GLU A 143 -18.46 -15.63 7.83
C GLU A 143 -19.06 -16.92 7.27
N ILE A 144 -19.62 -17.74 8.15
CA ILE A 144 -20.27 -19.00 7.78
C ILE A 144 -21.67 -18.97 8.36
N ARG A 145 -22.69 -18.94 7.48
CA ARG A 145 -24.11 -18.91 7.85
C ARG A 145 -24.45 -17.75 8.80
N GLY A 146 -23.95 -16.55 8.52
CA GLY A 146 -24.20 -15.34 9.33
C GLY A 146 -23.44 -15.29 10.67
N ARG A 147 -22.54 -16.24 10.93
CA ARG A 147 -21.67 -16.25 12.12
C ARG A 147 -20.23 -16.00 11.72
N LYS A 148 -19.55 -15.17 12.51
CA LYS A 148 -18.16 -14.79 12.29
C LYS A 148 -17.23 -15.70 13.08
N TYR A 149 -16.15 -16.15 12.45
CA TYR A 149 -15.14 -17.05 13.00
C TYR A 149 -13.77 -16.44 12.73
N ALA A 150 -13.03 -16.13 13.80
CA ALA A 150 -11.64 -15.75 13.67
C ALA A 150 -10.80 -17.01 13.43
N THR A 151 -9.83 -16.92 12.52
CA THR A 151 -8.67 -17.80 12.56
C THR A 151 -7.54 -17.11 13.31
N TYR A 152 -6.47 -17.85 13.62
CA TYR A 152 -5.24 -17.32 14.20
C TYR A 152 -4.07 -17.86 13.37
N GLY A 153 -3.30 -16.97 12.73
CA GLY A 153 -2.09 -17.32 12.00
C GLY A 153 -1.14 -18.10 12.92
N ALA A 154 -0.54 -19.18 12.42
CA ALA A 154 0.40 -19.97 13.20
C ALA A 154 1.65 -19.11 13.50
N SER A 155 1.91 -18.84 14.78
CA SER A 155 3.17 -18.22 15.22
C SER A 155 4.21 -19.32 15.43
N ILE A 156 5.31 -19.25 14.68
CA ILE A 156 6.42 -20.22 14.76
C ILE A 156 7.65 -19.49 15.31
N VAL A 157 8.19 -19.98 16.42
CA VAL A 157 9.43 -19.46 17.02
C VAL A 157 10.63 -20.13 16.34
N GLY A 158 11.73 -19.38 16.15
CA GLY A 158 12.97 -19.91 15.54
C GLY A 158 13.24 -19.46 14.11
N GLY A 159 12.63 -18.36 13.65
CA GLY A 159 12.82 -17.79 12.32
C GLY A 159 11.68 -18.12 11.36
N VAL A 160 11.86 -17.80 10.07
CA VAL A 160 10.81 -18.00 9.06
C VAL A 160 10.80 -19.45 8.58
N LYS A 161 9.65 -20.10 8.72
CA LYS A 161 9.38 -21.46 8.25
C LYS A 161 8.20 -21.48 7.30
N GLU A 162 8.16 -22.49 6.43
CA GLU A 162 7.04 -22.78 5.54
C GLU A 162 6.50 -24.18 5.84
N GLU A 163 5.19 -24.33 5.82
CA GLU A 163 4.51 -25.60 6.08
C GLU A 163 3.78 -26.11 4.83
N TYR A 164 3.82 -27.43 4.63
CA TYR A 164 3.00 -28.12 3.65
C TYR A 164 2.30 -29.31 4.29
N VAL A 165 1.00 -29.47 4.04
CA VAL A 165 0.23 -30.63 4.52
C VAL A 165 -0.21 -31.47 3.32
N GLY A 166 0.11 -32.76 3.38
CA GLY A 166 -0.20 -33.71 2.32
C GLY A 166 -0.82 -35.00 2.85
N ARG A 167 -1.24 -35.83 1.91
CA ARG A 167 -1.72 -37.19 2.14
C ARG A 167 -1.01 -38.14 1.20
N GLY A 168 -0.75 -39.35 1.67
CA GLY A 168 -0.08 -40.38 0.89
C GLY A 168 -0.71 -41.74 1.11
N LEU A 169 -0.35 -42.66 0.23
CA LEU A 169 -0.66 -44.08 0.34
C LEU A 169 0.69 -44.82 0.37
N LEU A 170 1.04 -45.36 1.53
CA LEU A 170 2.18 -46.27 1.67
C LEU A 170 1.86 -47.56 0.94
N THR A 171 2.69 -47.93 -0.04
CA THR A 171 2.52 -49.17 -0.82
C THR A 171 3.69 -50.10 -0.59
N ALA A 172 3.44 -51.41 -0.68
CA ALA A 172 4.48 -52.42 -0.45
C ALA A 172 5.60 -52.26 -1.47
N ARG A 173 6.84 -52.14 -0.99
CA ARG A 173 8.05 -52.16 -1.80
C ARG A 173 8.43 -53.62 -1.98
N ILE A 174 8.41 -54.10 -3.22
CA ILE A 174 9.05 -55.38 -3.55
C ILE A 174 10.51 -55.04 -3.83
N SER A 175 11.41 -55.30 -2.90
CA SER A 175 12.84 -55.19 -3.22
C SER A 175 13.26 -56.44 -4.00
N ASN A 176 13.97 -56.26 -5.12
CA ASN A 176 14.49 -57.39 -5.91
C ASN A 176 15.58 -58.17 -5.15
N ASP A 177 16.17 -57.59 -4.11
CA ASP A 177 17.15 -58.24 -3.24
C ASP A 177 16.50 -59.14 -2.17
N GLU A 178 15.27 -58.86 -1.72
CA GLU A 178 14.48 -59.78 -0.86
C GLU A 178 13.97 -61.03 -1.62
N VAL A 179 13.90 -60.97 -2.96
CA VAL A 179 13.57 -62.14 -3.80
C VAL A 179 14.65 -63.23 -3.69
N GLN A 180 15.89 -62.85 -3.32
CA GLN A 180 17.00 -63.80 -3.12
C GLN A 180 17.07 -64.37 -1.69
N ILE A 181 16.51 -63.67 -0.68
CA ILE A 181 16.49 -64.15 0.72
C ILE A 181 15.30 -65.09 0.94
N SER A 182 14.14 -64.78 0.36
CA SER A 182 12.93 -65.60 0.45
C SER A 182 13.08 -67.00 -0.14
N ASN A 183 13.95 -67.18 -1.15
CA ASN A 183 14.23 -68.48 -1.76
C ASN A 183 15.34 -69.30 -1.09
N LYS A 184 16.07 -68.75 -0.09
CA LYS A 184 17.15 -69.48 0.62
C LYS A 184 16.81 -69.95 2.02
N LEU A 185 15.72 -69.48 2.62
CA LEU A 185 15.21 -69.95 3.94
C LEU A 185 13.90 -70.74 3.81
N SER A 186 13.70 -71.44 2.69
CA SER A 186 12.69 -72.49 2.59
C SER A 186 13.08 -73.63 3.54
N ASN A 187 12.63 -73.59 4.79
CA ASN A 187 12.32 -74.73 5.69
C ASN A 187 11.99 -74.31 7.14
N ASP A 188 12.04 -73.03 7.51
CA ASP A 188 11.56 -72.56 8.82
C ASP A 188 10.25 -71.75 8.66
N SER A 189 9.15 -72.33 9.12
CA SER A 189 7.79 -71.80 9.01
C SER A 189 7.47 -70.66 9.99
N ARG A 190 8.49 -70.08 10.65
CA ARG A 190 8.35 -68.99 11.63
C ARG A 190 8.87 -67.62 11.16
N ILE A 191 9.33 -67.49 9.91
CA ILE A 191 9.80 -66.21 9.38
C ILE A 191 8.65 -65.53 8.62
N GLU A 192 7.88 -64.70 9.33
CA GLU A 192 6.87 -63.83 8.72
C GLU A 192 7.57 -62.79 7.82
N ASN A 193 7.18 -62.74 6.54
CA ASN A 193 7.69 -61.80 5.55
C ASN A 193 7.39 -60.35 5.99
N SER A 194 8.36 -59.65 6.60
CA SER A 194 8.28 -58.20 6.82
C SER A 194 8.25 -57.50 5.45
N LYS A 195 7.08 -57.00 5.03
CA LYS A 195 7.00 -56.15 3.83
C LYS A 195 7.28 -54.72 4.25
N LEU A 196 8.32 -54.13 3.67
CA LEU A 196 8.58 -52.71 3.79
C LEU A 196 7.58 -51.92 2.94
N TYR A 197 6.79 -51.06 3.56
CA TYR A 197 5.90 -50.14 2.86
C TYR A 197 6.58 -48.78 2.69
N SER A 198 6.42 -48.16 1.52
CA SER A 198 7.04 -46.87 1.24
C SER A 198 6.12 -45.91 0.50
N TYR A 199 6.35 -44.61 0.70
CA TYR A 199 5.79 -43.53 -0.09
C TYR A 199 6.89 -42.51 -0.34
N VAL A 200 7.10 -42.16 -1.62
CA VAL A 200 8.20 -41.29 -2.04
C VAL A 200 7.64 -39.99 -2.58
N ILE A 201 8.02 -38.89 -1.95
CA ILE A 201 7.91 -37.56 -2.54
C ILE A 201 9.19 -37.31 -3.33
N ASP A 202 9.11 -37.38 -4.65
CA ASP A 202 10.20 -37.01 -5.55
C ASP A 202 9.98 -35.58 -6.06
N PHE A 203 10.67 -34.62 -5.44
CA PHE A 203 10.51 -33.20 -5.79
C PHE A 203 10.96 -32.86 -7.22
N SER A 204 11.60 -33.79 -7.92
CA SER A 204 11.96 -33.63 -9.34
C SER A 204 10.79 -33.93 -10.29
N LYS A 205 9.71 -34.53 -9.78
CA LYS A 205 8.55 -35.01 -10.56
C LYS A 205 7.25 -34.30 -10.21
N ILE A 206 7.27 -33.40 -9.24
CA ILE A 206 6.08 -32.65 -8.84
C ILE A 206 5.73 -31.59 -9.89
N GLU A 207 4.45 -31.25 -9.97
CA GLU A 207 3.93 -30.23 -10.90
C GLU A 207 4.51 -28.85 -10.58
N TYR A 208 5.03 -28.17 -11.61
CA TYR A 208 5.56 -26.81 -11.49
C TYR A 208 4.47 -25.85 -11.01
N GLY A 209 4.79 -25.02 -10.01
CA GLY A 209 3.85 -24.05 -9.45
C GLY A 209 2.81 -24.63 -8.47
N SER A 210 2.77 -25.95 -8.27
CA SER A 210 1.96 -26.55 -7.20
C SER A 210 2.43 -26.13 -5.81
N ASP A 211 1.55 -26.20 -4.80
CA ASP A 211 1.88 -25.84 -3.42
C ASP A 211 3.14 -26.57 -2.89
N LEU A 212 3.29 -27.85 -3.21
CA LEU A 212 4.45 -28.66 -2.82
C LEU A 212 5.73 -28.23 -3.56
N TRP A 213 5.59 -27.79 -4.82
CA TRP A 213 6.69 -27.24 -5.59
C TRP A 213 7.15 -25.91 -5.01
N VAL A 214 6.21 -25.02 -4.67
CA VAL A 214 6.53 -23.74 -4.02
C VAL A 214 7.24 -24.00 -2.70
N TRP A 215 6.66 -24.82 -1.81
CA TRP A 215 7.25 -25.17 -0.53
C TRP A 215 8.71 -25.64 -0.68
N ARG A 216 8.98 -26.57 -1.62
CA ARG A 216 10.34 -27.06 -1.85
C ARG A 216 11.31 -25.98 -2.30
N ASN A 217 10.88 -25.05 -3.16
CA ASN A 217 11.77 -24.05 -3.75
C ASN A 217 12.04 -22.85 -2.84
N VAL A 218 11.30 -22.70 -1.73
CA VAL A 218 11.51 -21.61 -0.76
C VAL A 218 12.26 -22.05 0.50
N ILE A 219 12.48 -23.35 0.70
CA ILE A 219 13.17 -23.89 1.88
C ILE A 219 14.64 -24.23 1.64
N ASP A 220 15.44 -24.12 2.70
CA ASP A 220 16.82 -24.63 2.77
C ASP A 220 16.78 -26.15 2.97
N PHE A 221 16.61 -26.88 1.86
CA PHE A 221 16.34 -28.32 1.89
C PHE A 221 17.55 -29.12 2.38
N SER A 222 17.50 -29.49 3.66
CA SER A 222 18.46 -30.38 4.30
C SER A 222 17.78 -31.16 5.42
N LYS A 223 18.38 -32.28 5.83
CA LYS A 223 17.87 -33.10 6.94
C LYS A 223 17.79 -32.33 8.27
N ASP A 224 18.63 -31.31 8.45
CA ASP A 224 18.74 -30.55 9.70
C ASP A 224 17.79 -29.33 9.73
N ASN A 225 17.12 -29.04 8.61
CA ASN A 225 16.25 -27.88 8.44
C ASN A 225 14.79 -28.24 8.14
N ILE A 226 14.47 -29.54 8.10
CA ILE A 226 13.14 -30.05 7.79
C ILE A 226 12.67 -30.92 8.95
N GLU A 227 11.50 -30.61 9.46
CA GLU A 227 10.77 -31.44 10.40
C GLU A 227 9.55 -32.08 9.71
N VAL A 228 9.34 -33.38 9.97
CA VAL A 228 8.23 -34.14 9.37
C VAL A 228 7.38 -34.76 10.47
N PHE A 229 6.08 -34.52 10.40
CA PHE A 229 5.06 -35.18 11.23
C PHE A 229 4.19 -36.04 10.33
N ALA A 230 4.07 -37.34 10.62
CA ALA A 230 3.27 -38.25 9.82
C ALA A 230 2.50 -39.24 10.69
N THR A 231 1.24 -39.49 10.32
CA THR A 231 0.34 -40.40 11.05
C THR A 231 -0.53 -41.19 10.08
N ALA A 232 -0.59 -42.51 10.27
CA ALA A 232 -1.46 -43.41 9.52
C ALA A 232 -2.94 -43.23 9.91
N TYR A 233 -3.85 -43.46 8.96
CA TYR A 233 -5.28 -43.47 9.24
C TYR A 233 -5.74 -44.85 9.76
N GLY A 234 -6.53 -44.84 10.83
CA GLY A 234 -7.26 -46.01 11.33
C GLY A 234 -6.40 -46.96 12.17
N ILE A 235 -5.32 -47.51 11.61
CA ILE A 235 -4.45 -48.47 12.29
C ILE A 235 -3.17 -47.76 12.75
N PRO A 236 -2.73 -47.95 14.02
CA PRO A 236 -1.45 -47.42 14.48
C PRO A 236 -0.32 -48.14 13.75
N VAL A 237 0.45 -47.38 12.98
CA VAL A 237 1.58 -47.88 12.19
C VAL A 237 2.76 -46.94 12.40
N PRO A 238 3.96 -47.44 12.76
CA PRO A 238 5.14 -46.61 12.87
C PRO A 238 5.56 -46.13 11.48
N ILE A 239 5.64 -44.81 11.30
CA ILE A 239 6.11 -44.19 10.06
C ILE A 239 7.43 -43.48 10.35
N ALA A 240 8.51 -43.96 9.73
CA ALA A 240 9.79 -43.29 9.68
C ALA A 240 9.93 -42.48 8.38
N TYR A 241 10.82 -41.50 8.35
CA TYR A 241 11.14 -40.76 7.13
C TYR A 241 12.65 -40.64 6.93
N ILE A 242 13.05 -40.54 5.67
CA ILE A 242 14.43 -40.31 5.23
C ILE A 242 14.41 -39.13 4.26
N ILE A 243 15.38 -38.23 4.41
CA ILE A 243 15.60 -37.10 3.52
C ILE A 243 16.91 -37.34 2.78
N GLU A 244 16.82 -37.59 1.47
CA GLU A 244 17.98 -37.84 0.62
C GLU A 244 17.69 -37.40 -0.82
N ASN A 245 18.72 -36.95 -1.53
CA ASN A 245 18.69 -36.77 -2.99
C ASN A 245 17.44 -36.04 -3.53
N ASN A 246 17.06 -34.92 -2.91
CA ASN A 246 15.86 -34.15 -3.28
C ASN A 246 14.56 -34.98 -3.17
N LYS A 247 14.46 -35.83 -2.16
CA LYS A 247 13.30 -36.67 -1.87
C LYS A 247 13.03 -36.72 -0.37
N ILE A 248 11.77 -36.95 -0.03
CA ILE A 248 11.37 -37.43 1.30
C ILE A 248 10.75 -38.79 1.10
N ILE A 249 11.28 -39.78 1.80
CA ILE A 249 10.87 -41.18 1.71
C ILE A 249 10.26 -41.56 3.05
N PHE A 250 8.97 -41.84 3.06
CA PHE A 250 8.28 -42.39 4.22
C PHE A 250 8.35 -43.90 4.15
N ASN A 251 8.77 -44.54 5.23
CA ASN A 251 8.87 -45.99 5.34
C ASN A 251 8.10 -46.47 6.57
N SER A 252 7.50 -47.65 6.44
CA SER A 252 6.90 -48.38 7.55
C SER A 252 7.30 -49.84 7.44
N ASP A 253 7.79 -50.38 8.54
CA ASP A 253 7.87 -51.83 8.72
C ASP A 253 6.55 -52.30 9.31
N LEU A 254 5.76 -52.98 8.47
CA LEU A 254 4.51 -53.55 8.91
C LEU A 254 4.61 -55.07 8.80
N GLN A 255 4.59 -55.74 9.96
CA GLN A 255 4.47 -57.19 10.01
C GLN A 255 3.04 -57.59 9.62
N LEU A 256 2.94 -58.30 8.50
CA LEU A 256 1.70 -58.87 8.00
C LEU A 256 1.35 -60.13 8.80
N THR A 257 0.52 -59.99 9.82
CA THR A 257 -0.01 -61.17 10.52
C THR A 257 -1.25 -61.71 9.83
N THR A 258 -1.55 -62.99 10.01
CA THR A 258 -2.78 -63.65 9.53
C THR A 258 -4.07 -62.99 10.03
N TYR A 259 -3.99 -62.17 11.07
CA TYR A 259 -5.11 -61.40 11.63
C TYR A 259 -5.31 -60.02 10.97
N ASN A 260 -4.33 -59.56 10.20
CA ASN A 260 -4.36 -58.26 9.51
C ASN A 260 -3.91 -58.45 8.05
N PRO A 261 -4.72 -59.15 7.21
CA PRO A 261 -4.44 -59.33 5.79
C PRO A 261 -4.46 -57.96 5.12
N GLN A 262 -3.30 -57.32 4.95
CA GLN A 262 -3.30 -55.88 4.68
C GLN A 262 -4.01 -55.47 3.38
N PRO A 263 -4.59 -54.27 3.38
CA PRO A 263 -5.07 -53.56 2.20
C PRO A 263 -3.95 -53.31 1.17
N SER A 264 -4.36 -52.96 -0.06
CA SER A 264 -3.51 -52.52 -1.16
C SER A 264 -2.60 -51.30 -0.87
N GLY A 265 -2.67 -50.74 0.34
CA GLY A 265 -1.78 -49.71 0.88
C GLY A 265 -2.33 -49.09 2.18
N ILE A 266 -1.48 -48.39 2.92
CA ILE A 266 -1.84 -47.71 4.18
C ILE A 266 -1.94 -46.22 3.89
N LYS A 267 -3.14 -45.64 4.07
CA LYS A 267 -3.32 -44.20 3.94
C LYS A 267 -2.67 -43.52 5.15
N PHE A 268 -2.02 -42.38 4.92
CA PHE A 268 -1.50 -41.54 5.98
C PHE A 268 -1.57 -40.06 5.58
N SER A 269 -1.48 -39.18 6.57
CA SER A 269 -1.26 -37.75 6.36
C SER A 269 0.08 -37.34 6.91
N TYR A 270 0.67 -36.31 6.31
CA TYR A 270 1.93 -35.74 6.77
C TYR A 270 1.88 -34.21 6.74
N ARG A 271 2.67 -33.61 7.62
CA ARG A 271 3.01 -32.19 7.63
C ARG A 271 4.52 -32.06 7.50
N LEU A 272 4.95 -31.26 6.55
CA LEU A 272 6.34 -30.86 6.34
C LEU A 272 6.50 -29.45 6.88
N VAL A 273 7.51 -29.23 7.69
CA VAL A 273 7.90 -27.91 8.18
C VAL A 273 9.34 -27.70 7.77
N GLY A 274 9.63 -26.64 7.02
CA GLY A 274 10.96 -26.36 6.49
C GLY A 274 11.40 -24.94 6.80
N LYS A 275 12.66 -24.75 7.22
CA LYS A 275 13.24 -23.41 7.32
C LYS A 275 13.44 -22.82 5.92
N ARG A 276 13.07 -21.55 5.73
CA ARG A 276 13.28 -20.85 4.46
C ARG A 276 14.74 -20.58 4.16
N PHE A 277 15.14 -20.39 2.91
CA PHE A 277 16.54 -20.03 2.57
C PHE A 277 17.07 -18.77 3.29
N ASP A 278 16.20 -17.84 3.65
CA ASP A 278 16.56 -16.60 4.35
C ASP A 278 16.39 -16.68 5.88
N TRP A 279 16.08 -17.86 6.44
CA TRP A 279 15.75 -18.04 7.86
C TRP A 279 16.77 -17.40 8.82
N ALA A 280 18.06 -17.52 8.49
CA ALA A 280 19.16 -17.01 9.32
C ALA A 280 19.19 -15.47 9.44
N LYS A 281 18.55 -14.74 8.51
CA LYS A 281 18.39 -13.28 8.59
C LYS A 281 17.30 -12.85 9.57
N HIS A 282 16.51 -13.80 10.06
CA HIS A 282 15.37 -13.58 10.95
C HIS A 282 15.55 -14.34 12.27
N PRO A 283 16.61 -14.07 13.04
CA PRO A 283 16.85 -14.77 14.30
C PRO A 283 15.75 -14.46 15.32
N THR A 284 15.53 -15.40 16.25
CA THR A 284 14.62 -15.19 17.39
C THR A 284 15.04 -13.99 18.23
N PHE A 285 16.34 -13.80 18.43
CA PHE A 285 16.89 -12.64 19.11
C PHE A 285 17.01 -11.48 18.13
N VAL A 286 16.16 -10.46 18.26
CA VAL A 286 16.13 -9.30 17.37
C VAL A 286 17.42 -8.47 17.56
N PRO A 287 18.21 -8.16 16.51
CA PRO A 287 19.42 -7.35 16.68
C PRO A 287 19.13 -5.93 17.19
N ASN A 288 18.03 -5.32 16.74
CA ASN A 288 17.58 -4.01 17.18
C ASN A 288 16.66 -4.13 18.42
N GLN A 289 17.24 -3.99 19.61
CA GLN A 289 16.52 -4.11 20.89
C GLN A 289 15.69 -2.86 21.26
N ASN A 290 15.74 -1.78 20.46
CA ASN A 290 15.01 -0.55 20.73
C ASN A 290 13.59 -0.52 20.13
N GLU A 291 13.18 -1.58 19.41
CA GLU A 291 11.85 -1.66 18.81
C GLU A 291 10.78 -1.89 19.89
N PRO A 292 9.68 -1.12 19.89
CA PRO A 292 8.61 -1.31 20.87
C PRO A 292 7.91 -2.66 20.66
N ALA A 293 7.75 -3.43 21.73
CA ALA A 293 7.08 -4.73 21.70
C ALA A 293 5.54 -4.56 21.69
N SER A 294 4.87 -5.31 20.81
CA SER A 294 3.39 -5.33 20.74
C SER A 294 2.74 -6.17 21.84
N LEU A 295 3.45 -7.12 22.42
CA LEU A 295 3.03 -7.96 23.54
C LEU A 295 4.17 -8.07 24.55
N MET A 296 3.89 -7.71 25.81
CA MET A 296 4.81 -7.92 26.92
C MET A 296 4.26 -9.01 27.83
N VAL A 297 5.05 -10.06 28.04
CA VAL A 297 4.76 -11.11 29.03
C VAL A 297 5.59 -10.79 30.27
N ARG A 298 4.94 -10.57 31.42
CA ARG A 298 5.58 -10.33 32.71
C ARG A 298 5.49 -11.55 33.60
#